data_AF-A0A959GPF0-F1
#
_entry.id   AF-A0A959GPF0-F1
#
_cell.length_a   1.000
_cell.length_b   1.000
_cell.length_c   1.000
_cell.angle_alpha   90.00
_cell.angle_beta   90.00
_cell.angle_gamma   90.00
#
_symmetry.space_group_name_H-M   'P 1'
#
loop_
_entity.id
_entity.type
_entity.pdbx_description
1 polymer ?
#
loop_
_entity_poly.entity_id
_entity_poly.type
_entity_poly.pdbx_seq_one_letter_code
_entity_poly.pdbx_strand_id
1 'polypeptide(L)' 'MTANQRIKEEIREKLDKLSSEKLQEVLEFLESLEDASPQTQKILSYAGIWKDMDPALFEDLTTNLHKNRVASSRAIDVE' A
#
# COMPACT_ATOMS: atom_id res chain seq x y z
N MET A 1 31.31 -14.45 12.07
CA MET A 1 29.98 -14.46 11.42
C MET A 1 28.95 -14.03 12.44
N THR A 2 27.99 -13.19 12.06
CA THR A 2 26.88 -12.80 12.94
C THR A 2 25.82 -13.91 12.98
N ALA A 3 25.00 -13.96 14.03
CA ALA A 3 23.92 -14.96 14.16
C ALA A 3 23.00 -14.97 12.93
N ASN A 4 22.72 -13.80 12.34
CA ASN A 4 21.91 -13.66 11.13
C ASN A 4 22.56 -14.27 9.88
N GLN A 5 23.89 -14.23 9.75
CA GLN A 5 24.57 -14.87 8.61
C GLN A 5 24.43 -16.39 8.67
N ARG A 6 24.59 -16.97 9.86
CA ARG A 6 24.43 -18.42 10.06
C ARG A 6 23.03 -18.90 9.72
N ILE A 7 21.99 -18.14 10.10
CA ILE A 7 20.60 -18.47 9.77
C ILE A 7 20.38 -18.41 8.25
N LYS A 8 20.92 -17.41 7.56
CA LYS A 8 20.82 -17.29 6.09
C LYS A 8 21.50 -18.44 5.36
N GLU A 9 22.68 -18.86 5.83
CA GLU A 9 23.40 -20.00 5.27
C GLU A 9 22.62 -21.30 5.48
N GLU A 10 22.07 -21.54 6.68
CA GLU A 10 21.28 -22.73 6.97
C GLU A 10 20.00 -22.80 6.12
N ILE A 11 19.34 -21.66 5.90
CA ILE A 11 18.18 -21.58 5.00
C ILE A 11 18.58 -21.95 3.57
N ARG A 12 19.69 -21.39 3.06
CA ARG A 12 20.17 -21.70 1.71
C ARG A 12 20.48 -23.19 1.53
N GLU A 13 21.20 -23.79 2.47
CA GLU A 13 21.53 -25.23 2.40
C GLU A 13 20.29 -26.13 2.44
N LYS A 14 19.21 -25.69 3.10
CA LYS A 14 17.93 -26.40 3.14
C LYS A 14 17.15 -26.22 1.83
N LEU A 15 17.16 -25.03 1.26
CA LEU A 15 16.51 -24.74 -0.03
C LEU A 15 17.14 -25.55 -1.18
N ASP A 16 18.46 -25.63 -1.24
CA ASP A 16 19.17 -26.35 -2.31
C ASP A 16 18.85 -27.86 -2.37
N LYS A 17 18.29 -28.42 -1.29
CA LYS A 17 17.90 -29.84 -1.19
C LYS A 17 16.44 -30.11 -1.51
N LEU A 18 15.63 -29.07 -1.71
CA LEU A 18 14.19 -29.22 -1.98
C LEU A 18 13.93 -29.51 -3.45
N SER A 19 12.82 -30.20 -3.73
CA SER A 19 12.31 -30.37 -5.08
C SER A 19 11.78 -29.04 -5.63
N SER A 20 11.70 -28.91 -6.95
CA SER A 20 11.16 -27.72 -7.60
C SER A 20 9.75 -27.36 -7.13
N GLU A 21 8.90 -28.35 -6.88
CA GLU A 21 7.53 -28.15 -6.36
C GLU A 21 7.55 -27.53 -4.96
N LYS A 22 8.44 -28.00 -4.09
CA LYS A 22 8.58 -27.44 -2.73
C LYS A 22 9.25 -26.08 -2.71
N LEU A 23 10.16 -25.81 -3.64
CA LEU A 23 10.71 -24.47 -3.83
C LEU A 23 9.63 -23.47 -4.24
N GLN A 24 8.68 -23.89 -5.08
CA GLN A 24 7.54 -23.06 -5.46
C GLN A 24 6.65 -22.74 -4.25
N GLU A 25 6.31 -23.73 -3.42
CA GLU A 25 5.55 -23.51 -2.18
C GLU A 25 6.27 -22.55 -1.22
N VAL A 26 7.60 -22.63 -1.12
CA VAL A 26 8.39 -21.72 -0.28
C VAL A 26 8.42 -20.31 -0.86
N LEU A 27 8.49 -20.17 -2.19
CA LEU A 27 8.43 -18.87 -2.86
C LEU A 27 7.08 -18.18 -2.61
N GLU A 28 5.97 -18.90 -2.80
CA GLU A 28 4.62 -18.39 -2.52
C GLU A 28 4.45 -17.98 -1.05
N PHE A 29 5.02 -18.75 -0.12
CA PHE A 29 5.02 -18.39 1.29
C PHE A 29 5.80 -17.10 1.56
N LEU A 30 6.99 -16.93 0.97
CA LEU A 30 7.79 -15.72 1.12
C LEU A 30 7.07 -14.49 0.56
N GLU A 31 6.42 -14.62 -0.60
CA GLU A 31 5.59 -13.56 -1.18
C GLU A 31 4.44 -13.17 -0.25
N SER A 32 3.77 -14.15 0.38
CA SER A 32 2.70 -13.87 1.35
C SER A 32 3.18 -13.11 2.61
N LEU A 33 4.45 -13.29 3.00
CA LEU A 33 5.05 -12.55 4.11
C LEU A 33 5.39 -11.11 3.72
N GLU A 34 5.68 -10.86 2.44
CA GLU A 34 5.92 -9.51 1.91
C GLU A 34 4.60 -8.73 1.76
N ASP A 35 3.52 -9.37 1.32
CA ASP A 35 2.17 -8.78 1.26
C ASP A 35 1.60 -8.45 2.66
N ALA A 36 2.08 -9.14 3.70
CA ALA A 36 1.74 -8.86 5.09
C ALA A 36 2.47 -7.64 5.68
N SER A 37 3.35 -6.96 4.91
CA SER A 37 4.03 -5.76 5.42
C SER A 37 3.00 -4.65 5.69
N PRO A 38 2.94 -4.12 6.93
CA PRO A 38 1.98 -3.08 7.27
C PRO A 38 2.22 -1.77 6.52
N GLN A 39 3.42 -1.54 5.97
CA GLN A 39 3.70 -0.41 5.09
C GLN A 39 2.99 -0.54 3.75
N THR A 40 3.05 -1.72 3.11
CA THR A 40 2.41 -1.97 1.82
C THR A 40 0.89 -1.92 1.95
N GLN A 41 0.34 -2.52 3.01
CA GLN A 41 -1.10 -2.46 3.31
C GLN A 41 -1.60 -1.04 3.57
N LYS A 42 -0.80 -0.22 4.26
CA LYS A 42 -1.15 1.19 4.53
C LYS A 42 -1.13 2.05 3.27
N ILE A 43 -0.20 1.81 2.34
CA ILE A 43 -0.18 2.55 1.07
C ILE A 43 -1.37 2.14 0.19
N LEU A 44 -1.69 0.84 0.13
CA LEU A 44 -2.83 0.33 -0.63
C LEU A 44 -4.19 0.74 -0.05
N SER A 45 -4.31 0.91 1.27
CA SER A 45 -5.57 1.38 1.87
C SER A 45 -5.94 2.80 1.43
N TYR A 46 -4.96 3.66 1.11
CA TYR A 46 -5.20 4.99 0.53
C TYR A 46 -5.48 4.96 -0.98
N ALA A 47 -5.20 3.86 -1.68
CA ALA A 47 -5.46 3.77 -3.11
C ALA A 47 -6.95 3.55 -3.44
N GLY A 48 -7.72 2.99 -2.50
CA GLY A 48 -9.15 2.68 -2.69
C GLY A 48 -10.12 3.77 -2.24
N ILE A 49 -9.72 4.68 -1.34
CA ILE A 49 -10.64 5.67 -0.73
C ILE A 49 -11.33 6.60 -1.73
N TRP A 50 -10.74 6.79 -2.91
CA TRP A 50 -11.30 7.63 -3.97
C TRP A 50 -12.36 6.91 -4.80
N LYS A 51 -12.36 5.58 -4.83
CA LYS A 51 -13.28 4.78 -5.65
C LYS A 51 -14.69 4.72 -5.05
N ASP A 52 -14.76 4.72 -3.71
CA ASP A 52 -16.03 4.69 -2.96
C ASP A 52 -16.46 6.10 -2.50
N MET A 53 -15.76 7.14 -2.93
CA MET A 53 -16.10 8.53 -2.63
C MET A 53 -17.32 8.95 -3.45
N ASP A 54 -18.27 9.64 -2.81
CA ASP A 54 -19.43 10.23 -3.48
C ASP A 54 -18.96 11.11 -4.65
N PRO A 55 -19.42 10.86 -5.89
CA PRO A 55 -19.04 11.64 -7.06
C PRO A 55 -19.26 13.14 -6.88
N ALA A 56 -20.33 13.55 -6.19
CA ALA A 56 -20.60 14.96 -5.94
C ALA A 56 -19.53 15.60 -5.03
N LEU A 57 -19.16 14.89 -3.95
CA LEU A 57 -18.09 15.31 -3.05
C LEU A 57 -16.73 15.36 -3.77
N PHE A 58 -16.45 14.38 -4.62
CA PHE A 58 -15.23 14.37 -5.43
C PHE A 58 -15.17 15.59 -6.36
N GLU A 59 -16.27 15.92 -7.03
CA GLU A 59 -16.35 17.07 -7.92
C GLU A 59 -16.17 18.41 -7.17
N ASP A 60 -16.77 18.53 -5.98
CA ASP A 60 -16.63 19.69 -5.10
C ASP A 60 -15.20 19.90 -4.60
N LEU A 61 -14.49 18.81 -4.30
CA LEU A 61 -13.10 18.81 -3.86
C LEU A 61 -12.09 18.94 -5.00
N THR A 62 -12.52 18.79 -6.25
CA THR A 62 -11.64 18.86 -7.44
C THR A 62 -12.09 19.94 -8.41
N THR A 63 -13.00 19.62 -9.32
CA THR A 63 -13.45 20.47 -10.43
C THR A 63 -14.04 21.79 -9.95
N ASN A 64 -14.89 21.77 -8.91
CA ASN A 64 -15.60 22.96 -8.43
C ASN A 64 -14.86 23.68 -7.28
N LEU A 65 -13.69 23.16 -6.85
CA LEU A 65 -12.92 23.71 -5.74
C LEU A 65 -12.59 25.20 -5.90
N HIS A 66 -12.20 25.60 -7.11
CA HIS A 66 -11.86 26.99 -7.40
C HIS A 66 -13.07 27.93 -7.30
N LYS A 67 -14.24 27.49 -7.76
CA LYS A 67 -15.50 28.26 -7.65
C LYS A 67 -15.91 28.39 -6.18
N ASN A 68 -15.81 27.31 -5.43
CA ASN A 68 -16.14 27.26 -4.00
C ASN A 68 -15.24 28.18 -3.17
N ARG A 69 -13.94 28.25 -3.49
CA ARG A 69 -13.00 29.18 -2.84
C ARG A 69 -13.30 30.65 -3.13
N VAL A 70 -13.66 30.98 -4.37
CA VAL A 70 -14.03 32.36 -4.73
C VAL A 70 -15.36 32.76 -4.06
N ALA A 71 -16.32 31.85 -4.01
CA ALA A 71 -17.60 32.08 -3.34
C ALA A 71 -17.42 32.28 -1.83
N SER A 72 -16.59 31.46 -1.17
CA SER A 72 -16.34 31.63 0.27
C SER A 72 -15.57 32.92 0.58
N SER A 73 -14.62 33.32 -0.27
CA SER A 73 -13.91 34.60 -0.10
C SER A 73 -14.85 35.79 -0.22
N ARG A 74 -15.77 35.77 -1.21
CA ARG A 74 -16.76 36.84 -1.40
C ARG A 74 -17.81 36.91 -0.29
N ALA A 75 -18.11 35.80 0.37
CA ALA A 75 -19.03 35.78 1.51
C ALA A 75 -18.41 36.43 2.77
N ILE A 76 -17.09 36.41 2.90
CA ILE A 76 -16.37 37.03 4.03
C ILE A 76 -16.23 38.55 3.84
N ASP A 77 -16.22 39.05 2.61
CA ASP A 77 -16.07 40.49 2.30
C ASP A 77 -17.37 41.32 2.42
N VAL A 78 -18.51 40.69 2.72
CA VAL A 78 -19.84 41.34 2.81
C VAL A 78 -20.36 41.44 4.25
N GLU A 79 -19.54 41.05 5.24
CA GLU A 79 -19.80 41.24 6.68
C GLU A 79 -19.00 42.41 7.25
#